data_AF-A0A848LWY5-F1
#
_entry.id   AF-A0A848LWY5-F1
#
_cell.length_a   1.000
_cell.length_b   1.000
_cell.length_c   1.000
_cell.angle_alpha   90.00
_cell.angle_beta   90.00
_cell.angle_gamma   90.00
#
_symmetry.space_group_name_H-M   'P 1'
#
loop_
_entity.id
_entity.type
_entity.pdbx_description
1 polymer ?
#
loop_
_entity_poly.entity_id
_entity_poly.type
_entity_poly.pdbx_seq_one_letter_code
_entity_poly.pdbx_strand_id
1 'polypeptide(L)'
;MLRHPSRWFIATAAALLLSTAAAAQSTSPSITFKSPSQGWGVVASSNPLPYGKTASIIYSVDRLTACRGNINSTTPGWTITGYYQFNNGPVQYFWVAGFSSVPNPPAPSIPLNQKGTLAVWFENTNRWGCQAWDSNYGNNYVFNVQ
;
A
#
# COMPACT_ATOMS: atom_id res chain seq x y z
N MET A 1 29.89 51.59 64.21
CA MET A 1 29.51 50.18 64.53
C MET A 1 28.98 49.58 63.23
N LEU A 2 29.88 48.94 62.49
CA LEU A 2 29.95 47.50 62.21
C LEU A 2 28.88 46.97 61.22
N ARG A 3 29.41 46.61 60.05
CA ARG A 3 28.87 45.87 58.89
C ARG A 3 28.03 44.64 59.26
N HIS A 4 27.07 44.27 58.40
CA HIS A 4 27.01 42.97 57.68
C HIS A 4 25.94 43.02 56.55
N PRO A 5 26.27 42.67 55.30
CA PRO A 5 25.28 42.48 54.23
C PRO A 5 24.95 40.99 54.07
N SER A 6 23.68 40.60 54.18
CA SER A 6 23.22 39.27 53.81
C SER A 6 22.94 39.23 52.31
N ARG A 7 23.85 38.61 51.56
CA ARG A 7 23.70 38.34 50.12
C ARG A 7 22.72 37.18 49.92
N TRP A 8 21.57 37.47 49.33
CA TRP A 8 20.73 36.44 48.71
C TRP A 8 21.35 36.01 47.38
N PHE A 9 21.71 34.73 47.29
CA PHE A 9 22.05 34.08 46.03
C PHE A 9 20.76 33.69 45.32
N ILE A 10 20.42 34.38 44.23
CA ILE A 10 19.40 33.90 43.28
C ILE A 10 20.13 33.01 42.29
N ALA A 11 19.93 31.70 42.38
CA ALA A 11 20.35 30.75 41.36
C ALA A 11 19.35 30.80 40.20
N THR A 12 19.77 31.36 39.07
CA THR A 12 19.02 31.29 37.80
C THR A 12 19.19 29.89 37.20
N ALA A 13 18.15 29.07 37.29
CA ALA A 13 18.07 27.82 36.55
C ALA A 13 17.76 28.14 35.07
N ALA A 14 18.74 27.93 34.18
CA ALA A 14 18.52 27.97 32.75
C ALA A 14 17.80 26.70 32.30
N ALA A 15 16.54 26.81 31.88
CA ALA A 15 15.81 25.71 31.28
C ALA A 15 16.31 25.48 29.84
N LEU A 16 17.12 24.43 29.63
CA LEU A 16 17.45 23.93 28.30
C LEU A 16 16.19 23.30 27.69
N LEU A 17 15.60 23.97 26.69
CA LEU A 17 14.57 23.40 25.83
C LEU A 17 15.23 22.35 24.91
N LEU A 18 15.22 21.09 25.34
CA LEU A 18 15.53 19.95 24.49
C LEU A 18 14.45 19.84 23.41
N SER A 19 14.75 20.34 22.21
CA SER A 19 13.89 20.16 21.04
C SER A 19 14.08 18.72 20.55
N THR A 20 13.20 17.81 20.94
CA THR A 20 13.16 16.46 20.36
C THR A 20 12.54 16.56 18.97
N ALA A 21 13.39 16.58 17.94
CA ALA A 21 12.93 16.36 16.58
C ALA A 21 12.39 14.93 16.47
N ALA A 22 11.06 14.79 16.42
CA ALA A 22 10.44 13.52 16.06
C ALA A 22 10.82 13.22 14.61
N ALA A 23 11.68 12.23 14.40
CA ALA A 23 11.95 11.71 13.07
C ALA A 23 10.61 11.20 12.51
N ALA A 24 10.11 11.85 11.45
CA ALA A 24 8.94 11.38 10.73
C ALA A 24 9.24 9.96 10.23
N GLN A 25 8.58 8.97 10.82
CA GLN A 25 8.70 7.59 10.36
C GLN A 25 8.16 7.53 8.94
N SER A 26 9.06 7.33 7.98
CA SER A 26 8.69 7.12 6.58
C SER A 26 8.03 5.76 6.48
N THR A 27 6.72 5.71 6.60
CA THR A 27 5.95 4.50 6.32
C THR A 27 6.04 4.20 4.82
N SER A 28 6.37 2.95 4.49
CA SER A 28 6.32 2.51 3.08
C SER A 28 4.90 2.71 2.56
N PRO A 29 4.73 3.29 1.35
CA PRO A 29 3.40 3.53 0.83
C PRO A 29 2.66 2.20 0.60
N SER A 30 1.35 2.21 0.77
CA SER A 30 0.51 1.06 0.50
C SER A 30 -0.82 1.44 -0.13
N ILE A 31 -1.39 0.50 -0.86
CA ILE A 31 -2.74 0.58 -1.39
C ILE A 31 -3.49 -0.68 -0.93
N THR A 32 -4.52 -0.48 -0.11
CA THR A 32 -5.31 -1.55 0.50
C THR A 32 -6.66 -1.67 -0.18
N PHE A 33 -6.96 -2.85 -0.71
CA PHE A 33 -8.24 -3.23 -1.28
C PHE A 33 -8.95 -4.16 -0.28
N LYS A 34 -9.89 -3.59 0.50
CA LYS A 34 -10.56 -4.27 1.62
C LYS A 34 -11.59 -5.28 1.14
N SER A 35 -11.82 -6.32 1.95
CA SER A 35 -12.84 -7.34 1.68
C SER A 35 -14.25 -6.73 1.65
N PRO A 36 -15.22 -7.37 0.98
CA PRO A 36 -16.64 -7.01 1.12
C PRO A 36 -17.12 -7.02 2.58
N SER A 37 -16.67 -8.01 3.38
CA SER A 37 -17.05 -8.15 4.79
C SER A 37 -16.52 -7.03 5.69
N GLN A 38 -15.51 -6.28 5.24
CA GLN A 38 -14.98 -5.09 5.91
C GLN A 38 -15.57 -3.78 5.35
N GLY A 39 -16.66 -3.87 4.57
CA GLY A 39 -17.39 -2.72 4.03
C GLY A 39 -16.86 -2.20 2.69
N TRP A 40 -16.25 -3.07 1.86
CA TRP A 40 -15.74 -2.80 0.51
C TRP A 40 -15.12 -1.40 0.31
N GLY A 41 -13.79 -1.32 0.32
CA GLY A 41 -13.14 -0.02 0.16
C GLY A 41 -11.71 -0.12 -0.35
N VAL A 42 -11.23 0.99 -0.88
CA VAL A 42 -9.85 1.15 -1.35
C VAL A 42 -9.21 2.30 -0.59
N VAL A 43 -8.07 2.06 0.06
CA VAL A 43 -7.39 3.03 0.93
C VAL A 43 -5.91 3.08 0.55
N ALA A 44 -5.45 4.24 0.11
CA ALA A 44 -4.02 4.52 -0.01
C ALA A 44 -3.47 5.06 1.32
N SER A 45 -2.23 4.73 1.67
CA SER A 45 -1.56 5.23 2.88
C SER A 45 -1.31 6.74 2.84
N SER A 46 -1.27 7.33 1.64
CA SER A 46 -1.12 8.77 1.42
C SER A 46 -1.80 9.16 0.11
N ASN A 47 -2.13 10.44 -0.03
CA ASN A 47 -2.57 11.03 -1.29
C ASN A 47 -1.89 12.41 -1.43
N PRO A 48 -0.97 12.60 -2.39
CA PRO A 48 -0.52 11.64 -3.41
C PRO A 48 0.30 10.48 -2.84
N LEU A 49 0.49 9.43 -3.63
CA LEU A 49 1.50 8.40 -3.39
C LEU A 49 2.90 8.96 -3.69
N PRO A 50 3.92 8.67 -2.87
CA PRO A 50 5.24 9.26 -3.02
C PRO A 50 6.03 8.63 -4.17
N TYR A 51 6.47 9.45 -5.12
CA TYR A 51 7.35 9.05 -6.21
C TYR A 51 8.69 8.48 -5.70
N GLY A 52 9.26 7.54 -6.44
CA GLY A 52 10.55 6.92 -6.13
C GLY A 52 10.51 5.91 -4.99
N LYS A 53 9.31 5.54 -4.52
CA LYS A 53 9.07 4.47 -3.54
C LYS A 53 8.46 3.24 -4.20
N THR A 54 8.30 2.18 -3.44
CA THR A 54 7.54 0.99 -3.84
C THR A 54 6.28 0.90 -2.98
N ALA A 55 5.12 0.89 -3.62
CA ALA A 55 3.84 0.72 -2.94
C ALA A 55 3.56 -0.76 -2.72
N SER A 56 3.29 -1.16 -1.48
CA SER A 56 2.76 -2.49 -1.17
C SER A 56 1.29 -2.57 -1.56
N ILE A 57 0.92 -3.63 -2.29
CA ILE A 57 -0.48 -3.85 -2.66
C ILE A 57 -1.09 -4.87 -1.71
N ILE A 58 -1.99 -4.41 -0.86
CA ILE A 58 -2.67 -5.24 0.14
C ILE A 58 -4.05 -5.56 -0.43
N TYR A 59 -4.15 -6.68 -1.12
CA TYR A 59 -5.39 -7.09 -1.78
C TYR A 59 -6.11 -8.18 -0.99
N SER A 60 -7.34 -7.91 -0.56
CA SER A 60 -8.21 -8.97 -0.04
C SER A 60 -8.70 -9.84 -1.18
N VAL A 61 -8.26 -11.09 -1.18
CA VAL A 61 -8.67 -12.07 -2.19
C VAL A 61 -10.20 -12.19 -2.23
N ASP A 62 -10.92 -12.04 -1.12
CA ASP A 62 -12.39 -12.18 -1.06
C ASP A 62 -13.17 -11.17 -1.92
N ARG A 63 -12.49 -10.15 -2.47
CA ARG A 63 -13.08 -9.24 -3.47
C ARG A 63 -13.35 -9.91 -4.81
N LEU A 64 -12.61 -10.98 -5.15
CA LEU A 64 -12.69 -11.65 -6.44
C LEU A 64 -12.70 -13.17 -6.28
N THR A 65 -13.84 -13.67 -5.79
CA THR A 65 -14.11 -15.10 -5.58
C THR A 65 -14.69 -15.79 -6.82
N ALA A 66 -15.30 -15.02 -7.72
CA ALA A 66 -15.74 -15.51 -9.02
C ALA A 66 -14.58 -16.16 -9.78
N CYS A 67 -14.87 -17.21 -10.54
CA CYS A 67 -13.89 -18.00 -11.29
C CYS A 67 -12.88 -18.80 -10.46
N ARG A 68 -13.00 -18.88 -9.14
CA ARG A 68 -12.18 -19.82 -8.36
C ARG A 68 -12.63 -21.27 -8.57
N GLY A 69 -11.65 -22.16 -8.58
CA GLY A 69 -11.84 -23.61 -8.57
C GLY A 69 -10.49 -24.31 -8.47
N ASN A 70 -10.40 -25.40 -7.71
CA ASN A 70 -9.14 -26.11 -7.53
C ASN A 70 -9.01 -27.27 -8.55
N ILE A 71 -7.77 -27.54 -9.00
CA ILE A 71 -7.47 -28.68 -9.88
C ILE A 71 -7.63 -30.00 -9.11
N ASN A 72 -7.28 -29.99 -7.83
CA ASN A 72 -7.45 -31.07 -6.86
C ASN A 72 -7.75 -30.46 -5.48
N SER A 73 -7.75 -31.24 -4.39
CA SER A 73 -8.13 -30.72 -3.07
C SER A 73 -7.29 -29.53 -2.57
N THR A 74 -6.04 -29.36 -3.01
CA THR A 74 -5.10 -28.37 -2.48
C THR A 74 -4.54 -27.40 -3.52
N THR A 75 -4.61 -27.74 -4.80
CA THR A 75 -3.96 -26.98 -5.87
C THR A 75 -4.95 -26.01 -6.52
N PRO A 76 -4.77 -24.69 -6.40
CA PRO A 76 -5.63 -23.73 -7.07
C PRO A 76 -5.53 -23.91 -8.60
N GLY A 77 -6.68 -23.92 -9.28
CA GLY A 77 -6.79 -23.87 -10.74
C GLY A 77 -7.08 -22.48 -11.28
N TRP A 78 -6.91 -21.47 -10.43
CA TRP A 78 -7.20 -20.06 -10.68
C TRP A 78 -6.03 -19.19 -10.26
N THR A 79 -5.91 -18.00 -10.84
CA THR A 79 -4.88 -17.01 -10.50
C THR A 79 -5.50 -15.62 -10.49
N ILE A 80 -5.24 -14.88 -9.42
CA ILE A 80 -5.51 -13.44 -9.38
C ILE A 80 -4.25 -12.69 -9.82
N THR A 81 -4.41 -11.89 -10.84
CA THR A 81 -3.37 -11.02 -11.39
C THR A 81 -3.77 -9.57 -11.14
N GLY A 82 -2.86 -8.79 -10.56
CA GLY A 82 -2.98 -7.34 -10.48
C GLY A 82 -2.33 -6.72 -11.71
N TYR A 83 -3.01 -5.75 -12.30
CA TYR A 83 -2.53 -4.97 -13.43
C TYR A 83 -2.42 -3.51 -13.04
N TYR A 84 -1.46 -2.82 -13.63
CA TYR A 84 -1.34 -1.39 -13.47
C TYR A 84 -0.74 -0.72 -14.71
N GLN A 85 -1.03 0.56 -14.87
CA GLN A 85 -0.38 1.41 -15.88
C GLN A 85 -0.22 2.82 -15.35
N PHE A 86 0.83 3.49 -15.81
CA PHE A 86 1.06 4.91 -15.56
C PHE A 86 0.67 5.74 -16.77
N ASN A 87 -0.08 6.83 -16.58
CA ASN A 87 -0.41 7.82 -17.61
C ASN A 87 -0.95 7.22 -18.91
N ASN A 88 -1.77 6.16 -18.83
CA ASN A 88 -2.26 5.39 -19.99
C ASN A 88 -1.17 4.80 -20.90
N GLY A 89 0.02 4.55 -20.34
CA GLY A 89 1.13 3.88 -20.99
C GLY A 89 0.99 2.34 -20.96
N PRO A 90 2.11 1.62 -21.12
CA PRO A 90 2.12 0.16 -21.15
C PRO A 90 1.59 -0.46 -19.86
N VAL A 91 0.72 -1.47 -20.01
CA VAL A 91 0.23 -2.28 -18.89
C VAL A 91 1.36 -3.14 -18.33
N GLN A 92 1.47 -3.15 -17.01
CA GLN A 92 2.33 -4.00 -16.22
C GLN A 92 1.47 -4.89 -15.32
N TYR A 93 2.04 -5.98 -14.81
CA TYR A 93 1.30 -6.91 -13.97
C TYR A 93 2.14 -7.51 -12.84
N PHE A 94 1.46 -7.99 -11.81
CA PHE A 94 2.05 -8.72 -10.69
C PHE A 94 1.10 -9.82 -10.22
N TRP A 95 1.68 -10.88 -9.67
CA TRP A 95 0.91 -11.97 -9.06
C TRP A 95 0.29 -11.50 -7.74
N VAL A 96 -0.94 -11.91 -7.45
CA VAL A 96 -1.64 -11.60 -6.19
C VAL A 96 -1.92 -12.84 -5.37
N ALA A 97 -2.55 -13.85 -5.98
CA ALA A 97 -2.96 -15.07 -5.29
C ALA A 97 -3.27 -16.21 -6.28
N GLY A 98 -3.43 -17.43 -5.75
CA GLY A 98 -3.81 -18.62 -6.51
C GLY A 98 -2.60 -19.38 -7.07
N PHE A 99 -2.75 -19.96 -8.26
CA PHE A 99 -1.68 -20.67 -8.93
C PHE A 99 -0.57 -19.70 -9.34
N SER A 100 0.68 -20.15 -9.20
CA SER A 100 1.88 -19.48 -9.68
C SER A 100 2.80 -20.53 -10.29
N SER A 101 3.39 -20.23 -11.46
CA SER A 101 4.46 -21.03 -12.04
C SER A 101 5.81 -20.80 -11.35
N VAL A 102 5.94 -19.70 -10.60
CA VAL A 102 7.12 -19.35 -9.82
C VAL A 102 6.92 -19.82 -8.38
N PRO A 103 7.82 -20.64 -7.81
CA PRO A 103 7.80 -20.98 -6.40
C PRO A 103 7.98 -19.72 -5.54
N ASN A 104 7.13 -19.54 -4.53
CA ASN A 104 7.17 -18.38 -3.62
C ASN A 104 7.23 -17.03 -4.36
N PRO A 105 6.18 -16.68 -5.13
CA PRO A 105 6.15 -15.42 -5.87
C PRO A 105 6.32 -14.22 -4.92
N PRO A 106 6.93 -13.12 -5.38
CA PRO A 106 7.13 -11.95 -4.56
C PRO A 106 5.79 -11.36 -4.09
N ALA A 107 5.81 -10.70 -2.94
CA ALA A 107 4.64 -10.00 -2.43
C ALA A 107 4.17 -8.93 -3.44
N PRO A 108 2.85 -8.74 -3.61
CA PRO A 108 2.29 -7.76 -4.53
C PRO A 108 2.81 -6.35 -4.25
N SER A 109 3.42 -5.72 -5.26
CA SER A 109 3.96 -4.37 -5.13
C SER A 109 4.06 -3.65 -6.47
N ILE A 110 4.05 -2.32 -6.43
CA ILE A 110 4.19 -1.45 -7.60
C ILE A 110 5.34 -0.47 -7.36
N PRO A 111 6.39 -0.47 -8.20
CA PRO A 111 7.40 0.59 -8.16
C PRO A 111 6.77 1.90 -8.65
N LEU A 112 6.78 2.94 -7.82
CA LEU A 112 6.25 4.27 -8.13
C LEU A 112 7.29 5.11 -8.87
N ASN A 113 7.74 4.59 -10.02
CA ASN A 113 8.83 5.15 -10.83
C ASN A 113 8.38 6.16 -11.89
N GLN A 114 7.09 6.49 -11.92
CA GLN A 114 6.53 7.54 -12.80
C GLN A 114 5.58 8.43 -12.01
N LYS A 115 5.64 9.73 -12.29
CA LYS A 115 4.69 10.71 -11.74
C LYS A 115 3.41 10.75 -12.56
N GLY A 116 2.32 11.21 -11.94
CA GLY A 116 1.02 11.37 -12.57
C GLY A 116 0.04 10.27 -12.20
N THR A 117 -0.79 9.87 -13.16
CA THR A 117 -1.92 8.96 -12.92
C THR A 117 -1.45 7.51 -12.89
N LEU A 118 -1.73 6.81 -11.80
CA LEU A 118 -1.60 5.36 -11.68
C LEU A 118 -3.00 4.74 -11.72
N ALA A 119 -3.26 3.88 -12.71
CA ALA A 119 -4.47 3.06 -12.75
C ALA A 119 -4.13 1.62 -12.35
N VAL A 120 -4.98 0.99 -11.55
CA VAL A 120 -4.82 -0.38 -11.03
C VAL A 120 -6.13 -1.15 -11.16
N TRP A 121 -6.06 -2.41 -11.55
CA TRP A 121 -7.22 -3.31 -11.61
C TRP A 121 -6.79 -4.77 -11.42
N PHE A 122 -7.75 -5.65 -11.17
CA PHE A 122 -7.47 -7.05 -10.90
C PHE A 122 -8.33 -7.96 -11.76
N GLU A 123 -7.79 -9.11 -12.08
CA GLU A 123 -8.44 -10.16 -12.83
C GLU A 123 -8.29 -11.48 -12.08
N ASN A 124 -9.32 -12.32 -12.13
CA ASN A 124 -9.20 -13.72 -11.79
C ASN A 124 -9.54 -14.55 -13.00
N THR A 125 -8.61 -15.40 -13.40
CA THR A 125 -8.83 -16.40 -14.45
C THR A 125 -8.71 -17.80 -13.87
N ASN A 126 -9.31 -18.77 -14.56
CA ASN A 126 -9.04 -20.18 -14.26
C ASN A 126 -8.73 -21.00 -15.51
N ARG A 127 -8.18 -22.20 -15.28
CA ARG A 127 -7.80 -23.15 -16.33
C ARG A 127 -8.96 -23.52 -17.28
N TRP A 128 -10.21 -23.38 -16.86
CA TRP A 128 -11.39 -23.76 -17.64
C TRP A 128 -11.98 -22.60 -18.45
N GLY A 129 -11.31 -21.45 -18.50
CA GLY A 129 -11.70 -20.31 -19.33
C GLY A 129 -12.68 -19.34 -18.66
N CYS A 130 -12.91 -19.44 -17.35
CA CYS A 130 -13.65 -18.41 -16.62
C CYS A 130 -12.76 -17.18 -16.39
N GLN A 131 -13.35 -16.00 -16.50
CA GLN A 131 -12.71 -14.71 -16.25
C GLN A 131 -13.64 -13.79 -15.45
N ALA A 132 -13.08 -13.10 -14.46
CA ALA A 132 -13.78 -12.10 -13.66
C ALA A 132 -12.85 -10.92 -13.35
N TRP A 133 -13.43 -9.74 -13.12
CA TRP A 133 -12.68 -8.49 -12.94
C TRP A 133 -13.07 -7.78 -11.64
N ASP A 134 -12.08 -7.17 -10.97
CA ASP A 134 -12.27 -6.14 -9.97
C ASP A 134 -11.62 -4.83 -10.47
N SER A 135 -12.44 -3.96 -11.05
CA SER A 135 -12.01 -2.79 -11.82
C SER A 135 -12.84 -1.54 -11.54
N ASN A 136 -13.30 -1.34 -10.30
CA ASN A 136 -14.15 -0.18 -9.96
C ASN A 136 -15.35 -0.03 -10.92
N TYR A 137 -16.09 -1.11 -11.15
CA TYR A 137 -17.21 -1.17 -12.09
C TYR A 137 -16.84 -0.78 -13.53
N GLY A 138 -15.63 -1.15 -13.98
CA GLY A 138 -15.14 -0.94 -15.34
C GLY A 138 -14.22 0.28 -15.55
N ASN A 139 -14.00 1.11 -14.53
CA ASN A 139 -13.22 2.36 -14.64
C ASN A 139 -11.78 2.28 -14.12
N ASN A 140 -11.35 1.12 -13.59
CA ASN A 140 -10.11 0.91 -12.84
C ASN A 140 -10.00 1.80 -11.57
N TYR A 141 -9.08 1.45 -10.68
CA TYR A 141 -8.77 2.23 -9.49
C TYR A 141 -7.68 3.25 -9.81
N VAL A 142 -7.96 4.52 -9.60
CA VAL A 142 -7.07 5.62 -10.01
C VAL A 142 -6.44 6.29 -8.79
N PHE A 143 -5.13 6.51 -8.86
CA PHE A 143 -4.31 7.18 -7.85
C PHE A 143 -3.40 8.22 -8.51
N ASN A 144 -2.90 9.15 -7.72
CA ASN A 144 -1.91 10.15 -8.15
C ASN A 144 -0.55 9.87 -7.49
N VAL A 145 0.53 9.98 -8.26
CA VAL A 145 1.92 9.79 -7.81
C VAL A 145 2.72 11.07 -8.00
N GLN A 146 3.41 11.56 -6.96
CA GLN A 146 4.15 12.83 -6.99
C GLN A 146 5.49 12.81 -6.27
#